data_AF-A0A498QG41-F1
#
_entry.id   AF-A0A498QG41-F1
#
_cell.length_a   1.000
_cell.length_b   1.000
_cell.length_c   1.000
_cell.angle_alpha   90.00
_cell.angle_beta   90.00
_cell.angle_gamma   90.00
#
_symmetry.space_group_name_H-M   'P 1'
#
loop_
_entity.id
_entity.type
_entity.pdbx_description
1 polymer ?
#
loop_
_entity_poly.entity_id
_entity_poly.type
_entity_poly.pdbx_seq_one_letter_code
_entity_poly.pdbx_strand_id
1 'polypeptide(L)'
;MNSLFGAAYFHNTASLASLSDAVQVSSATTSLGGTITTYLIPSSTLPMLLPLKEIGVPQPIVDNLNSFLQPIVNDGYSSLTPNSGPYFSHGSLVGLPTAADVVASVGRGLVGFAPNLFG
;
A
#
# COMPACT_ATOMS: atom_id res chain seq x y z
N MET A 1 -10.35 6.61 -8.10
CA MET A 1 -11.78 6.59 -7.67
C MET A 1 -12.02 5.64 -6.52
N ASN A 2 -11.68 4.34 -6.61
CA ASN A 2 -11.89 3.39 -5.51
C ASN A 2 -11.29 3.84 -4.16
N SER A 3 -10.12 4.49 -4.17
CA SER A 3 -9.45 5.01 -2.97
C SER A 3 -10.22 6.12 -2.26
N LEU A 4 -10.92 6.98 -3.01
CA LEU A 4 -11.71 8.07 -2.43
C LEU A 4 -12.86 7.53 -1.59
N PHE A 5 -13.58 6.54 -2.12
CA PHE A 5 -14.62 5.84 -1.37
C PHE A 5 -14.02 5.03 -0.22
N GLY A 6 -12.84 4.44 -0.40
CA GLY A 6 -12.11 3.79 0.68
C GLY A 6 -11.87 4.72 1.88
N ALA A 7 -11.38 5.93 1.61
CA ALA A 7 -11.23 6.96 2.65
C ALA A 7 -12.58 7.34 3.27
N ALA A 8 -13.61 7.61 2.45
CA ALA A 8 -14.92 8.01 2.95
C ALA A 8 -15.54 6.97 3.91
N TYR A 9 -15.51 5.69 3.52
CA TYR A 9 -16.19 4.62 4.27
C TYR A 9 -15.34 3.98 5.37
N PHE A 10 -14.02 3.93 5.22
CA PHE A 10 -13.16 3.12 6.07
C PHE A 10 -12.13 3.89 6.89
N HIS A 11 -12.01 5.23 6.77
CA HIS A 11 -10.98 5.97 7.52
C HIS A 11 -11.05 5.78 9.04
N ASN A 12 -12.26 5.71 9.61
CA ASN A 12 -12.44 5.51 11.05
C ASN A 12 -12.30 4.04 11.45
N THR A 13 -12.85 3.10 10.68
CA THR A 13 -12.71 1.67 10.98
C THR A 13 -11.27 1.20 10.86
N ALA A 14 -10.50 1.73 9.90
CA ALA A 14 -9.09 1.41 9.74
C ALA A 14 -8.23 1.90 10.92
N SER A 15 -8.62 3.01 11.59
CA SER A 15 -7.88 3.50 12.76
C SER A 15 -8.15 2.69 14.04
N LEU A 16 -9.26 1.94 14.06
CA LEU A 16 -9.67 1.08 15.17
C LEU A 16 -9.35 -0.41 14.94
N ALA A 17 -8.83 -0.77 13.76
CA ALA A 17 -8.56 -2.14 13.39
C ALA A 17 -7.41 -2.75 14.19
N SER A 18 -7.48 -4.06 14.41
CA SER A 18 -6.44 -4.85 15.04
C SER A 18 -5.61 -5.61 14.02
N LEU A 19 -4.45 -6.15 14.44
CA LEU A 19 -3.64 -7.00 13.56
C LEU A 19 -4.35 -8.30 13.16
N SER A 20 -5.34 -8.78 13.94
CA SER A 20 -6.17 -9.94 13.55
C SER A 20 -7.14 -9.64 12.41
N ASP A 21 -7.44 -8.36 12.14
CA ASP A 21 -8.29 -7.94 11.03
C ASP A 21 -7.49 -7.70 9.75
N ALA A 22 -6.16 -7.80 9.82
CA ALA A 22 -5.28 -7.43 8.74
C ALA A 22 -4.43 -8.61 8.27
N VAL A 23 -4.06 -8.58 7.00
CA VAL A 23 -3.10 -9.50 6.41
C VAL A 23 -1.77 -8.81 6.21
N GLN A 24 -0.68 -9.45 6.64
CA GLN A 24 0.65 -8.97 6.31
C GLN A 24 0.86 -9.12 4.80
N VAL A 25 1.11 -8.00 4.13
CA VAL A 25 1.39 -7.98 2.68
C VAL A 25 2.88 -7.82 2.39
N SER A 26 3.67 -7.40 3.38
CA SER A 26 5.12 -7.34 3.29
C SER A 26 5.79 -7.20 4.65
N SER A 27 7.04 -7.66 4.73
CA SER A 27 7.98 -7.25 5.76
C SER A 27 9.35 -7.03 5.12
N ALA A 28 9.96 -5.88 5.38
CA ALA A 28 11.31 -5.56 4.92
C ALA A 28 12.14 -4.92 6.02
N THR A 29 13.40 -5.33 6.10
CA THR A 29 14.39 -4.70 6.97
C THR A 29 15.10 -3.59 6.21
N THR A 30 15.11 -2.41 6.81
CA THR A 30 15.81 -1.22 6.34
C THR A 30 17.31 -1.33 6.55
N SER A 31 18.06 -0.41 5.94
CA SER A 31 19.51 -0.26 6.10
C SER A 31 19.99 -0.10 7.53
N LEU A 32 19.19 0.58 8.34
CA LEU A 32 19.52 0.92 9.71
C LEU A 32 19.10 -0.20 10.68
N GLY A 33 18.69 -1.36 10.15
CA GLY A 33 18.28 -2.53 10.94
C GLY A 33 16.84 -2.51 11.43
N GLY A 34 16.07 -1.44 11.16
CA GLY A 34 14.64 -1.37 11.49
C GLY A 34 13.81 -2.22 10.54
N THR A 35 12.80 -2.95 11.05
CA THR A 35 11.89 -3.75 10.21
C THR A 35 10.56 -3.01 10.03
N ILE A 36 10.15 -2.86 8.78
CA ILE A 36 8.85 -2.30 8.38
C ILE A 36 7.97 -3.47 7.95
N THR A 37 6.86 -3.66 8.65
CA THR A 37 5.84 -4.63 8.27
C THR A 37 4.60 -3.89 7.79
N THR A 38 4.19 -4.17 6.56
CA THR A 38 3.00 -3.57 5.95
C THR A 38 1.83 -4.54 6.09
N TYR A 39 0.74 -4.04 6.63
CA TYR A 39 -0.52 -4.76 6.79
C TYR A 39 -1.61 -4.13 5.93
N LEU A 40 -2.50 -4.96 5.40
CA LEU A 40 -3.67 -4.56 4.63
C LEU A 40 -4.92 -5.10 5.34
N ILE A 41 -5.92 -4.25 5.54
CA ILE A 41 -7.24 -4.68 6.00
C ILE A 41 -8.07 -5.00 4.75
N PRO A 42 -8.46 -6.27 4.51
CA PRO A 42 -9.22 -6.62 3.32
C PRO A 42 -10.64 -6.06 3.39
N SER A 43 -11.16 -5.64 2.24
CA SER A 43 -12.58 -5.33 2.07
C SER A 43 -13.21 -6.38 1.15
N SER A 44 -14.38 -6.89 1.54
CA SER A 44 -15.14 -7.86 0.74
C SER A 44 -15.85 -7.23 -0.46
N THR A 45 -16.00 -5.91 -0.47
CA THR A 45 -16.59 -5.16 -1.59
C THR A 45 -15.70 -3.97 -1.90
N LEU A 46 -15.42 -3.73 -3.17
CA LEU A 46 -14.75 -2.53 -3.63
C LEU A 46 -15.47 -1.30 -3.06
N PRO A 47 -14.78 -0.41 -2.32
CA PRO A 47 -15.41 0.76 -1.71
C PRO A 47 -16.26 1.59 -2.69
N MET A 48 -15.87 1.67 -3.96
CA MET A 48 -16.63 2.39 -5.00
C MET A 48 -18.04 1.80 -5.27
N LEU A 49 -18.30 0.56 -4.87
CA LEU A 49 -19.59 -0.12 -5.04
C LEU A 49 -20.49 -0.01 -3.80
N LEU A 50 -19.99 0.52 -2.67
CA LEU A 50 -20.79 0.70 -1.46
C LEU A 50 -22.01 1.62 -1.68
N PRO A 51 -21.92 2.74 -2.42
CA PRO A 51 -23.10 3.56 -2.71
C PRO A 51 -24.23 2.78 -3.41
N LEU A 52 -23.90 1.80 -4.25
CA LEU A 52 -24.91 0.95 -4.91
C LEU A 52 -25.64 0.07 -3.91
N LYS A 53 -24.94 -0.47 -2.91
CA LYS A 53 -25.57 -1.23 -1.82
C LYS A 53 -26.50 -0.33 -1.00
N GLU A 54 -26.08 0.90 -0.72
CA GLU A 54 -26.85 1.85 0.09
C GLU A 54 -28.15 2.29 -0.57
N ILE A 55 -28.16 2.43 -1.90
CA ILE A 55 -29.39 2.73 -2.65
C ILE A 55 -30.23 1.48 -2.98
N GLY A 56 -29.87 0.31 -2.43
CA GLY A 56 -30.66 -0.91 -2.51
C GLY A 56 -30.48 -1.73 -3.78
N VAL A 57 -29.36 -1.57 -4.52
CA VAL A 57 -29.05 -2.46 -5.65
C VAL A 57 -28.92 -3.90 -5.12
N PRO A 58 -29.58 -4.89 -5.77
CA PRO A 58 -29.50 -6.29 -5.35
C PRO A 58 -28.06 -6.81 -5.23
N GLN A 59 -27.77 -7.52 -4.13
CA GLN A 59 -26.44 -8.04 -3.84
C GLN A 59 -25.81 -8.85 -4.99
N PRO A 60 -26.55 -9.71 -5.73
CA PRO A 60 -25.95 -10.44 -6.87
C PRO A 60 -25.41 -9.52 -7.97
N ILE A 61 -26.02 -8.35 -8.18
CA ILE A 61 -25.51 -7.37 -9.17
C ILE A 61 -24.22 -6.75 -8.65
N VAL A 62 -24.19 -6.37 -7.38
CA VAL A 62 -22.99 -5.81 -6.73
C VAL A 62 -21.85 -6.80 -6.74
N ASP A 63 -22.10 -8.07 -6.45
CA ASP A 63 -21.09 -9.13 -6.42
C ASP A 63 -20.48 -9.37 -7.82
N ASN A 64 -21.33 -9.38 -8.86
CA ASN A 64 -20.85 -9.49 -10.25
C ASN A 64 -19.98 -8.30 -10.64
N LEU A 65 -20.43 -7.08 -10.33
CA LEU A 65 -19.62 -5.86 -10.56
C LEU A 65 -18.32 -5.91 -9.78
N ASN A 66 -18.36 -6.36 -8.53
CA ASN A 66 -17.18 -6.49 -7.68
C ASN A 66 -16.17 -7.45 -8.30
N SER A 67 -16.60 -8.67 -8.65
CA SER A 67 -15.74 -9.68 -9.25
C SER A 67 -15.14 -9.22 -10.58
N PHE A 68 -15.90 -8.47 -11.38
CA PHE A 68 -15.43 -7.96 -12.66
C PHE A 68 -14.43 -6.81 -12.51
N LEU A 69 -14.70 -5.86 -11.62
CA LEU A 69 -13.91 -4.64 -11.46
C LEU A 69 -12.68 -4.82 -10.57
N GLN A 70 -12.70 -5.77 -9.64
CA GLN A 70 -11.63 -5.98 -8.68
C GLN A 70 -10.24 -6.18 -9.33
N PRO A 71 -10.05 -7.04 -10.36
CA PRO A 71 -8.76 -7.14 -11.02
C PRO A 71 -8.32 -5.80 -11.65
N ILE A 72 -9.22 -5.06 -12.29
CA ILE A 72 -8.92 -3.76 -12.93
C ILE A 72 -8.50 -2.72 -11.89
N VAL A 73 -9.19 -2.67 -10.76
CA VAL A 73 -8.86 -1.75 -9.66
C VAL A 73 -7.51 -2.11 -9.04
N ASN A 74 -7.23 -3.40 -8.86
CA ASN A 74 -5.94 -3.87 -8.35
C ASN A 74 -4.79 -3.49 -9.30
N ASP A 75 -4.98 -3.63 -10.61
CA ASP A 75 -4.03 -3.16 -11.62
C ASP A 75 -3.85 -1.63 -11.58
N GLY A 76 -4.90 -0.88 -11.25
CA GLY A 76 -4.81 0.57 -11.07
C GLY A 76 -3.90 1.01 -9.91
N TYR A 77 -3.85 0.24 -8.81
CA TYR A 77 -2.92 0.51 -7.70
C TYR A 77 -1.48 0.05 -7.98
N SER A 78 -1.29 -0.67 -9.08
CA SER A 78 -0.05 -1.37 -9.40
C SER A 78 1.08 -0.46 -9.90
N SER A 79 0.81 0.84 -10.05
CA SER A 79 1.67 1.77 -10.80
C SER A 79 1.78 3.17 -10.19
N LEU A 80 1.04 3.51 -9.13
CA LEU A 80 0.85 4.92 -8.78
C LEU A 80 2.03 5.58 -8.06
N THR A 81 2.98 4.82 -7.53
CA THR A 81 4.16 5.39 -6.83
C THR A 81 5.43 4.54 -6.93
N PRO A 82 5.96 4.19 -8.12
CA PRO A 82 7.09 3.26 -8.24
C PRO A 82 8.38 3.76 -7.56
N ASN A 83 8.50 5.09 -7.40
CA ASN A 83 9.71 5.78 -6.95
C ASN A 83 9.59 6.37 -5.53
N SER A 84 8.42 6.26 -4.87
CA SER A 84 8.16 6.88 -3.56
C SER A 84 8.31 5.90 -2.38
N GLY A 85 8.90 4.73 -2.61
CA GLY A 85 8.97 3.62 -1.67
C GLY A 85 8.19 2.39 -2.16
N PRO A 86 7.87 1.44 -1.28
CA PRO A 86 7.14 0.25 -1.66
C PRO A 86 5.77 0.59 -2.25
N TYR A 87 5.45 -0.01 -3.38
CA TYR A 87 4.20 0.19 -4.13
C TYR A 87 3.63 -1.18 -4.51
N PHE A 88 2.32 -1.26 -4.72
CA PHE A 88 1.75 -2.47 -5.29
C PHE A 88 2.09 -2.53 -6.77
N SER A 89 2.33 -3.72 -7.31
CA SER A 89 2.43 -4.03 -8.74
C SER A 89 1.73 -5.36 -9.00
N HIS A 90 0.69 -5.34 -9.82
CA HIS A 90 -0.27 -6.40 -10.10
C HIS A 90 -0.76 -7.11 -8.82
N GLY A 91 -1.06 -6.32 -7.78
CA GLY A 91 -1.49 -6.81 -6.46
C GLY A 91 -0.38 -7.34 -5.54
N SER A 92 0.88 -7.38 -5.98
CA SER A 92 2.05 -7.73 -5.15
C SER A 92 2.75 -6.49 -4.63
N LEU A 93 3.26 -6.47 -3.39
CA LEU A 93 4.10 -5.36 -2.95
C LEU A 93 5.50 -5.46 -3.59
N VAL A 94 5.98 -4.36 -4.17
CA VAL A 94 7.24 -4.21 -4.91
C VAL A 94 7.92 -2.90 -4.47
N GLY A 95 9.23 -2.73 -4.71
CA GLY A 95 9.93 -1.47 -4.38
C GLY A 95 10.39 -1.35 -2.92
N LEU A 96 10.48 -2.46 -2.21
CA LEU A 96 11.21 -2.52 -0.93
C LEU A 96 12.71 -2.32 -1.22
N PRO A 97 13.42 -1.47 -0.45
CA PRO A 97 14.85 -1.27 -0.67
C PRO A 97 15.59 -2.59 -0.47
N THR A 98 16.45 -2.95 -1.42
CA THR A 98 17.32 -4.11 -1.27
C THR A 98 18.44 -3.81 -0.29
N ALA A 99 19.09 -4.84 0.26
CA ALA A 99 20.30 -4.68 1.04
C ALA A 99 21.39 -3.91 0.28
N ALA A 100 21.45 -4.03 -1.06
CA ALA A 100 22.40 -3.29 -1.89
C ALA A 100 22.06 -1.79 -2.01
N ASP A 101 20.79 -1.43 -2.21
CA ASP A 101 20.33 -0.02 -2.29
C ASP A 101 20.59 0.71 -0.97
N VAL A 102 20.39 -0.02 0.12
CA VAL A 102 20.70 0.33 1.50
C VAL A 102 22.20 0.61 1.70
N VAL A 103 23.07 -0.31 1.28
CA VAL A 103 24.53 -0.16 1.42
C VAL A 103 25.02 1.02 0.58
N ALA A 104 24.49 1.20 -0.62
CA ALA A 104 24.80 2.35 -1.48
C ALA A 104 24.33 3.68 -0.85
N SER A 105 23.18 3.70 -0.16
CA SER A 105 22.67 4.86 0.59
C SER A 105 23.55 5.19 1.80
N VAL A 106 23.93 4.19 2.60
CA VAL A 106 24.84 4.36 3.75
C VAL A 106 26.21 4.85 3.27
N GLY A 107 26.75 4.25 2.21
CA GLY A 107 28.00 4.68 1.58
C GLY A 107 27.95 6.16 1.17
N ARG A 108 26.89 6.60 0.49
CA ARG A 108 26.66 8.01 0.11
C ARG A 108 26.51 8.94 1.31
N GLY A 109 25.84 8.49 2.38
CA GLY A 109 25.73 9.24 3.63
C GLY A 109 27.09 9.45 4.30
N LEU A 110 27.97 8.44 4.28
CA LEU A 110 29.29 8.51 4.89
C LEU A 110 30.29 9.35 4.08
N VAL A 111 30.23 9.36 2.74
CA VAL A 111 31.08 10.25 1.91
C VAL A 111 30.55 11.69 1.80
N GLY A 112 29.28 11.94 2.14
CA GLY A 112 28.72 13.29 2.20
C GLY A 112 29.16 14.11 3.41
N PHE A 113 29.72 13.47 4.45
CA PHE A 113 30.38 14.14 5.58
C PHE A 113 31.89 14.21 5.37
N ALA A 114 32.34 14.88 4.30
CA ALA A 114 33.67 15.47 4.32
C ALA A 114 33.52 16.90 4.88
N PRO A 115 33.83 17.16 6.16
CA PRO A 115 33.89 18.52 6.64
C PRO A 115 35.04 19.23 5.91
N ASN A 116 34.75 20.40 5.35
CA ASN A 116 35.78 21.36 4.95
C ASN A 116 36.58 21.76 6.20
N LEU A 117 37.63 21.01 6.52
CA LEU A 117 38.71 21.42 7.41
C LEU A 117 39.91 21.68 6.52
N PHE A 118 40.01 22.93 6.05
CA PHE A 118 41.20 23.72 5.68
C PHE A 118 40.74 24.83 4.74
N GLY A 119 40.46 25.99 5.33
CA GLY A 119 40.13 27.26 4.69
C GLY A 119 40.09 28.35 5.75
#